data_AF-A0A356DXU1-F1
#
_entry.id   AF-A0A356DXU1-F1
#
_cell.length_a   1.000
_cell.length_b   1.000
_cell.length_c   1.000
_cell.angle_alpha   90.00
_cell.angle_beta   90.00
_cell.angle_gamma   90.00
#
_symmetry.space_group_name_H-M   'P 1'
#
loop_
_entity.id
_entity.type
_entity.pdbx_description
1 polymer ?
#
loop_
_entity_poly.entity_id
_entity_poly.type
_entity_poly.pdbx_seq_one_letter_code
_entity_poly.pdbx_strand_id
1 'polypeptide(L)' 'MGYFWSHYSKEAHLGLAQMYVNDSRFKEYYDKLGVGCADFLRDALAVFCQ' A
#
# COMPACT_ATOMS: atom_id res chain seq x y z
N MET A 1 -19.81 7.77 -13.40
CA MET A 1 -19.99 7.47 -11.97
C MET A 1 -18.63 7.06 -11.41
N GLY A 2 -18.02 7.90 -10.58
CA GLY A 2 -16.75 7.60 -9.93
C GLY A 2 -17.01 6.92 -8.58
N TYR A 3 -16.38 5.79 -8.33
CA TYR A 3 -16.40 5.15 -7.02
C TYR A 3 -15.27 5.74 -6.19
N PHE A 4 -15.61 6.38 -5.08
CA PHE A 4 -14.66 6.88 -4.10
C PHE A 4 -15.13 6.49 -2.71
N TRP A 5 -14.19 6.42 -1.78
CA TRP A 5 -14.48 6.09 -0.39
C TRP A 5 -15.08 7.32 0.29
N SER A 6 -16.25 7.17 0.93
CA SER A 6 -16.85 8.23 1.74
C SER A 6 -16.10 8.47 3.05
N HIS A 7 -15.40 7.45 3.54
CA HIS A 7 -14.54 7.49 4.70
C HIS A 7 -13.31 6.60 4.45
N TYR A 8 -12.12 7.11 4.75
CA TYR A 8 -10.86 6.40 4.56
C TYR A 8 -10.16 6.23 5.89
N SER A 9 -10.17 5.01 6.43
CA SER A 9 -9.62 4.70 7.74
C SER A 9 -8.18 4.21 7.65
N LYS A 10 -7.50 4.15 8.80
CA LYS A 10 -6.15 3.59 8.92
C LYS A 10 -6.11 2.11 8.49
N GLU A 11 -7.15 1.34 8.83
CA GLU A 11 -7.28 -0.07 8.46
C GLU A 11 -7.44 -0.23 6.95
N ALA A 12 -8.19 0.67 6.30
CA ALA A 12 -8.31 0.69 4.84
C ALA A 12 -6.94 0.96 4.18
N HIS A 13 -6.14 1.86 4.77
CA HIS A 13 -4.79 2.15 4.28
C HIS A 13 -3.86 0.93 4.40
N LEU A 14 -3.91 0.22 5.53
CA LEU A 14 -3.17 -1.03 5.72
C LEU A 14 -3.58 -2.11 4.70
N GLY A 15 -4.88 -2.21 4.39
CA GLY A 15 -5.38 -3.12 3.35
C GLY A 15 -4.81 -2.80 1.96
N LEU A 16 -4.73 -1.51 1.60
CA LEU A 16 -4.08 -1.10 0.34
C LEU A 16 -2.57 -1.39 0.36
N ALA A 17 -1.90 -1.12 1.47
CA ALA A 17 -0.47 -1.38 1.62
C ALA A 17 -0.13 -2.87 1.40
N GLN A 18 -0.97 -3.77 1.92
CA GLN A 18 -0.82 -5.21 1.69
C GLN A 18 -1.05 -5.59 0.23
N MET A 19 -2.02 -4.96 -0.43
CA MET A 19 -2.28 -5.18 -1.86
C MET A 19 -1.10 -4.77 -2.73
N TYR A 20 -0.40 -3.68 -2.39
CA TYR A 20 0.79 -3.23 -3.13
C TYR A 20 1.90 -4.28 -3.18
N VAL A 21 2.05 -5.09 -2.13
CA VAL A 21 3.04 -6.17 -2.10
C VAL A 21 2.52 -7.45 -2.76
N ASN A 22 1.22 -7.75 -2.59
CA ASN A 22 0.62 -8.99 -3.06
C ASN A 22 0.41 -9.01 -4.59
N ASP A 23 0.16 -7.87 -5.21
CA ASP A 23 -0.03 -7.76 -6.66
C ASP A 23 1.29 -7.29 -7.31
N SER A 24 1.84 -8.14 -8.19
CA SER A 24 3.13 -7.90 -8.84
C SER A 24 3.19 -6.58 -9.61
N ARG A 25 2.06 -6.11 -10.17
CA ARG A 25 2.03 -4.86 -10.94
C ARG A 25 2.34 -3.65 -10.06
N PHE A 26 1.81 -3.66 -8.83
CA PHE A 26 2.06 -2.60 -7.86
C PHE A 26 3.43 -2.76 -7.23
N LYS A 27 3.82 -4.00 -6.90
CA LYS A 27 5.16 -4.29 -6.35
C LYS A 27 6.24 -3.80 -7.29
N GLU A 28 6.17 -4.15 -8.58
CA GLU A 28 7.09 -3.68 -9.62
C GLU A 28 7.08 -2.15 -9.77
N TYR A 29 5.92 -1.50 -9.62
CA TYR A 29 5.85 -0.04 -9.69
C TYR A 29 6.66 0.63 -8.58
N TYR A 30 6.51 0.18 -7.34
CA TYR A 30 7.28 0.72 -6.21
C TYR A 30 8.74 0.29 -6.24
N ASP A 31 9.02 -0.95 -6.64
CA ASP A 31 10.38 -1.49 -6.69
C ASP A 31 11.23 -0.87 -7.82
N LYS A 32 10.64 -0.13 -8.76
CA LYS A 32 11.38 0.73 -9.70
C LYS A 32 12.22 1.80 -9.01
N LEU A 33 11.82 2.25 -7.82
CA LEU A 33 12.58 3.22 -7.02
C LEU A 33 13.75 2.56 -6.29
N GLY A 34 13.65 1.26 -6.04
CA GLY A 34 14.63 0.45 -5.33
C GLY A 34 14.04 -0.91 -4.96
N VAL A 35 14.85 -1.96 -5.04
CA VAL A 35 14.41 -3.32 -4.70
C VAL A 35 13.89 -3.37 -3.26
N GLY A 36 12.65 -3.84 -3.07
CA GLY A 36 12.02 -3.95 -1.75
C GLY A 36 11.34 -2.68 -1.25
N CYS A 37 11.20 -1.64 -2.07
CA CYS A 37 10.48 -0.42 -1.69
C CYS A 37 9.00 -0.69 -1.38
N ALA A 38 8.34 -1.62 -2.08
CA ALA A 38 6.95 -1.99 -1.78
C ALA A 38 6.81 -2.57 -0.36
N ASP A 39 7.73 -3.44 0.03
CA ASP A 39 7.76 -4.06 1.36
C ASP A 39 8.07 -3.02 2.43
N PHE A 40 9.06 -2.15 2.20
CA PHE A 40 9.39 -1.05 3.10
C PHE A 40 8.19 -0.13 3.35
N LEU A 41 7.46 0.23 2.30
CA LEU A 41 6.27 1.08 2.41
C LEU A 41 5.17 0.39 3.22
N ARG A 42 4.92 -0.90 2.99
CA ARG A 42 3.95 -1.68 3.79
C ARG A 42 4.32 -1.66 5.27
N ASP A 43 5.59 -1.90 5.59
CA ASP A 43 6.04 -1.97 6.98
C ASP A 43 6.00 -0.60 7.66
N ALA A 44 6.34 0.47 6.94
CA ALA A 44 6.19 1.85 7.43
C ALA A 44 4.72 2.19 7.72
N LEU A 45 3.80 1.79 6.85
CA LEU A 45 2.37 2.00 7.04
C LEU A 45 1.83 1.15 8.21
N ALA A 46 2.35 -0.06 8.42
CA ALA A 46 2.00 -0.90 9.58
C ALA A 46 2.28 -0.20 10.92
N VAL A 47 3.37 0.55 11.01
CA VAL A 47 3.73 1.35 12.20
C VAL A 47 2.91 2.65 12.28
N PHE A 48 2.76 3.35 11.17
CA PHE A 48 2.08 4.66 11.14
C PHE A 48 0.56 4.56 11.38
N CYS A 49 -0.07 3.52 10.85
CA CYS A 49 -1.51 3.28 10.96
C CYS A 49 -1.89 2.44 12.19
N GLN A 50 -0.94 2.19 13.09
CA GLN A 50 -1.21 1.68 14.43
C GLN A 50 -1.92 2.73 15.33
#